data_AF-A0A8S2F6J1-F1
#
_entry.id   AF-A0A8S2F6J1-F1
#
_cell.length_a   1.000
_cell.length_b   1.000
_cell.length_c   1.000
_cell.angle_alpha   90.00
_cell.angle_beta   90.00
_cell.angle_gamma   90.00
#
_symmetry.space_group_name_H-M   'P 1'
#
loop_
_entity.id
_entity.type
_entity.pdbx_description
1 polymer ?
#
loop_
_entity_poly.entity_id
_entity_poly.type
_entity_poly.pdbx_seq_one_letter_code
_entity_poly.pdbx_strand_id
1 'polypeptide(L)'
;MPTRSQMHEMNERSGETVDAHNIYIDAEQSSFEEVANIIPNTDDREMLCLTFRSWLIGLVFTCGFTVMNQYYYYASDAISFDPIFVLLLSYPFGISLAYILPKKTIKIWNWHFSLNPGKFTIKEHVLVYSMASSSFLTLPYALAVFDTKRVFTKETVNFAIGTIFIISTQLMGLGIAGKEIFFSYIKTAG
;
A
#
# COMPACT_ATOMS: atom_id res chain seq x y z
N MET A 1 -25.88 12.65 -50.11
CA MET A 1 -24.52 13.22 -50.13
C MET A 1 -24.49 14.36 -49.12
N PRO A 2 -23.59 14.35 -48.13
CA PRO A 2 -23.48 15.43 -47.14
C PRO A 2 -23.10 16.76 -47.81
N THR A 3 -23.64 17.86 -47.28
CA THR A 3 -23.52 19.21 -47.86
C THR A 3 -22.12 19.79 -47.62
N ARG A 4 -21.61 20.67 -48.50
CA ARG A 4 -20.23 21.21 -48.46
C ARG A 4 -19.89 21.93 -47.13
N SER A 5 -20.89 22.50 -46.45
CA SER A 5 -20.77 23.06 -45.09
C SER A 5 -20.55 21.98 -44.02
N GLN A 6 -21.26 20.86 -44.12
CA GLN A 6 -21.12 19.71 -43.20
C GLN A 6 -19.79 18.98 -43.40
N MET A 7 -19.27 18.97 -44.63
CA MET A 7 -17.91 18.47 -44.92
C MET A 7 -16.83 19.38 -44.33
N HIS A 8 -17.10 20.69 -44.20
CA HIS A 8 -16.19 21.63 -43.54
C HIS A 8 -16.21 21.47 -42.02
N GLU A 9 -17.38 21.29 -41.41
CA GLU A 9 -17.51 20.97 -39.97
C GLU A 9 -16.91 19.61 -39.60
N MET A 10 -17.03 18.61 -40.47
CA MET A 10 -16.37 17.30 -40.27
C MET A 10 -14.85 17.40 -40.40
N ASN A 11 -14.35 18.29 -41.28
CA ASN A 11 -12.93 18.53 -41.48
C ASN A 11 -12.31 19.37 -40.34
N GLU A 12 -13.06 20.31 -39.77
CA GLU A 12 -12.65 21.08 -38.59
C GLU A 12 -12.57 20.20 -37.34
N ARG A 13 -13.51 19.25 -37.16
CA ARG A 13 -13.47 18.28 -36.06
C ARG A 13 -12.33 17.26 -36.17
N SER A 14 -11.82 17.02 -37.38
CA SER A 14 -10.66 16.14 -37.62
C SER A 14 -9.32 16.87 -37.63
N GLY A 15 -9.32 18.21 -37.62
CA GLY A 15 -8.13 19.06 -37.67
C GLY A 15 -7.60 19.48 -36.32
N GLU A 16 -8.35 19.25 -35.25
CA GLU A 16 -7.83 19.36 -33.89
C GLU A 16 -6.93 18.14 -33.68
N THR A 17 -5.61 18.35 -33.77
CA THR A 17 -4.65 17.37 -33.26
C THR A 17 -4.97 17.23 -31.79
N VAL A 18 -5.85 16.29 -31.46
CA VAL A 18 -6.14 15.93 -30.07
C VAL A 18 -4.82 15.42 -29.53
N ASP A 19 -4.09 16.31 -28.87
CA ASP A 19 -2.80 16.03 -28.29
C ASP A 19 -2.94 14.74 -27.51
N ALA A 20 -2.09 13.75 -27.79
CA ALA A 20 -2.19 12.44 -27.14
C ALA A 20 -2.28 12.60 -25.60
N HIS A 21 -1.64 13.64 -25.05
CA HIS A 21 -1.77 14.06 -23.65
C HIS A 21 -3.21 14.33 -23.18
N ASN A 22 -4.04 15.02 -23.98
CA ASN A 22 -5.45 15.28 -23.65
C ASN A 22 -6.29 13.99 -23.74
N ILE A 23 -5.96 13.07 -24.65
CA ILE A 23 -6.61 11.74 -24.73
C ILE A 23 -6.30 10.91 -23.47
N TYR A 24 -5.06 10.97 -22.96
CA TYR A 24 -4.69 10.29 -21.72
C TYR A 24 -5.36 10.89 -20.48
N ILE A 25 -5.48 12.23 -20.40
CA ILE A 25 -6.18 12.91 -19.30
C ILE A 25 -7.67 12.58 -19.29
N ASP A 26 -8.30 12.49 -20.46
CA ASP A 26 -9.72 12.13 -20.59
C ASP A 26 -9.97 10.65 -20.27
N ALA A 27 -8.97 9.78 -20.47
CA ALA A 27 -9.03 8.37 -20.08
C ALA A 27 -8.80 8.14 -18.57
N GLU A 28 -8.09 9.04 -17.88
CA GLU A 28 -7.93 9.01 -16.41
C GLU A 28 -9.13 9.64 -15.67
N GLN A 29 -9.94 10.43 -16.37
CA GLN A 29 -11.14 11.06 -15.83
C GLN A 29 -12.23 10.00 -15.60
N SER A 30 -12.81 10.02 -14.39
CA SER A 30 -13.94 9.13 -14.10
C SER A 30 -15.10 9.41 -15.04
N SER A 31 -15.69 8.36 -15.63
CA SER A 31 -16.88 8.46 -16.48
C SER A 31 -18.11 8.97 -15.73
N PHE A 32 -18.07 8.97 -14.39
CA PHE A 32 -19.09 9.53 -13.52
C PHE A 32 -18.71 10.95 -13.11
N GLU A 33 -19.51 11.92 -13.54
CA GLU A 33 -19.27 13.35 -13.34
C GLU A 33 -19.22 13.74 -11.85
N GLU A 34 -19.99 13.03 -11.01
CA GLU A 34 -19.91 13.24 -9.56
C GLU A 34 -18.52 12.89 -9.04
N VAL A 35 -17.94 11.76 -9.49
CA VAL A 35 -16.62 11.27 -9.03
C VAL A 35 -15.48 12.14 -9.57
N ALA A 36 -15.60 12.58 -10.83
CA ALA A 36 -14.63 13.47 -11.48
C ALA A 36 -14.49 14.82 -10.76
N ASN A 37 -15.55 15.31 -10.11
CA ASN A 37 -15.53 16.59 -9.40
C ASN A 37 -15.02 16.53 -7.95
N ILE A 38 -15.02 15.34 -7.32
CA ILE A 38 -14.55 15.17 -5.93
C ILE A 38 -13.12 14.64 -5.85
N ILE A 39 -12.62 13.98 -6.89
CA ILE A 39 -11.29 13.37 -6.89
C ILE A 39 -10.43 14.09 -7.94
N PRO A 40 -9.40 14.83 -7.54
CA PRO A 40 -8.46 15.39 -8.50
C PRO A 40 -7.70 14.27 -9.21
N ASN A 41 -7.71 14.26 -10.55
CA ASN A 41 -6.97 13.27 -11.35
C ASN A 41 -5.45 13.41 -11.19
N THR A 42 -4.96 14.57 -10.79
CA THR A 42 -3.53 14.82 -10.65
C THR A 42 -3.07 14.45 -9.23
N ASP A 43 -2.19 13.47 -9.13
CA ASP A 43 -1.49 13.15 -7.88
C ASP A 43 -0.41 14.20 -7.56
N ASP A 44 -0.47 14.78 -6.35
CA ASP A 44 0.54 15.71 -5.84
C ASP A 44 1.79 14.95 -5.38
N ARG A 45 2.86 15.02 -6.17
CA ARG A 45 4.13 14.31 -5.92
C ARG A 45 4.94 14.90 -4.76
N GLU A 46 4.65 16.11 -4.32
CA GLU A 46 5.36 16.75 -3.20
C GLU A 46 4.82 16.30 -1.83
N MET A 47 3.63 15.72 -1.82
CA MET A 47 3.02 15.19 -0.61
C MET A 47 3.83 14.03 -0.03
N LEU A 48 4.30 14.21 1.20
CA LEU A 48 5.07 13.21 1.92
C LEU A 48 4.22 11.97 2.22
N CYS A 49 4.77 10.81 1.85
CA CYS A 49 4.15 9.50 2.05
C CYS A 49 4.84 8.74 3.21
N LEU A 50 6.16 8.70 3.19
CA LEU A 50 6.97 7.94 4.15
C LEU A 50 7.45 8.86 5.27
N THR A 51 6.71 8.93 6.38
CA THR A 51 7.06 9.73 7.56
C THR A 51 7.26 8.85 8.78
N PHE A 52 7.86 9.41 9.84
CA PHE A 52 8.12 8.66 11.07
C PHE A 52 6.82 8.18 11.69
N ARG A 53 5.82 9.08 11.70
CA ARG A 53 4.50 8.84 12.24
C ARG A 53 3.79 7.69 11.51
N SER A 54 3.81 7.67 10.17
CA SER A 54 3.16 6.58 9.43
C SER A 54 3.85 5.24 9.69
N TRP A 55 5.19 5.22 9.80
CA TRP A 55 5.94 4.03 10.21
C TRP A 55 5.59 3.56 11.62
N LEU A 56 5.57 4.46 12.60
CA LEU A 56 5.28 4.12 13.99
C LEU A 56 3.86 3.56 14.13
N ILE A 57 2.87 4.26 13.58
CA ILE A 57 1.46 3.84 13.65
C ILE A 57 1.27 2.52 12.88
N GLY A 58 1.83 2.42 11.68
CA GLY A 58 1.80 1.22 10.87
C GLY A 58 2.36 0.02 11.61
N LEU A 59 3.57 0.11 12.16
CA LEU A 59 4.20 -0.97 12.92
C LEU A 59 3.41 -1.38 14.17
N VAL A 60 2.85 -0.41 14.91
CA VAL A 60 2.05 -0.71 16.11
C VAL A 60 0.79 -1.50 15.74
N PHE A 61 0.06 -1.06 14.71
CA PHE A 61 -1.11 -1.80 14.23
C PHE A 61 -0.73 -3.16 13.65
N THR A 62 0.28 -3.23 12.77
CA THR A 62 0.78 -4.48 12.20
C THR A 62 1.12 -5.48 13.30
N CYS A 63 1.98 -5.12 14.26
CA CYS A 63 2.36 -6.02 15.36
C CYS A 63 1.16 -6.45 16.20
N GLY A 64 0.26 -5.52 16.55
CA GLY A 64 -0.94 -5.84 17.34
C GLY A 64 -1.85 -6.83 16.61
N PHE A 65 -2.16 -6.57 15.35
CA PHE A 65 -3.03 -7.42 14.54
C PHE A 65 -2.38 -8.78 14.22
N THR A 66 -1.07 -8.84 13.98
CA THR A 66 -0.39 -10.13 13.79
C THR A 66 -0.52 -11.02 15.03
N VAL A 67 -0.37 -10.48 16.24
CA VAL A 67 -0.52 -11.26 17.48
C VAL A 67 -1.96 -11.75 17.63
N MET A 68 -2.95 -10.89 17.38
CA MET A 68 -4.35 -11.29 17.41
C MET A 68 -4.64 -12.38 16.38
N ASN A 69 -4.23 -12.18 15.13
CA ASN A 69 -4.42 -13.13 14.03
C ASN A 69 -3.80 -14.50 14.36
N GLN A 70 -2.59 -14.51 14.91
CA GLN A 70 -1.90 -15.73 15.31
C GLN A 70 -2.59 -16.44 16.48
N TYR A 71 -3.16 -15.69 17.42
CA TYR A 71 -3.92 -16.25 18.54
C TYR A 71 -5.21 -16.93 18.07
N TYR A 72 -6.01 -16.25 17.24
CA TYR A 72 -7.27 -16.80 16.75
C TYR A 72 -7.09 -17.96 15.78
N TYR A 73 -5.95 -18.06 15.10
CA TYR A 73 -5.63 -19.23 14.28
C TYR A 73 -5.59 -20.54 15.10
N TYR A 74 -5.12 -20.47 16.35
CA TYR A 74 -5.09 -21.63 17.25
C TYR A 74 -6.32 -21.72 18.16
N ALA A 75 -7.14 -20.68 18.22
CA ALA A 75 -8.38 -20.69 18.98
C ALA A 75 -9.45 -21.52 18.25
N SER A 76 -10.36 -22.13 19.03
CA SER A 76 -11.46 -22.93 18.47
C SER A 76 -12.53 -22.07 17.75
N ASP A 77 -12.60 -20.78 18.08
CA ASP A 77 -13.49 -19.81 17.44
C ASP A 77 -12.69 -18.93 16.47
N ALA A 78 -12.89 -19.17 15.16
CA ALA A 78 -12.22 -18.42 14.11
C ALA A 78 -12.89 -17.05 13.90
N ILE A 79 -12.45 -16.04 14.66
CA ILE A 79 -12.82 -14.65 14.43
C ILE A 79 -11.80 -14.05 13.46
N SER A 80 -12.25 -13.75 12.24
CA SER A 80 -11.45 -13.05 11.23
C SER A 80 -11.63 -11.55 11.34
N PHE A 81 -10.53 -10.80 11.24
CA PHE A 81 -10.55 -9.34 11.24
C PHE A 81 -10.39 -8.78 9.83
N ASP A 82 -11.15 -7.75 9.52
CA ASP A 82 -11.08 -7.03 8.24
C ASP A 82 -10.07 -5.87 8.34
N PRO A 83 -9.17 -5.69 7.35
CA PRO A 83 -8.31 -4.51 7.24
C PRO A 83 -9.02 -3.15 7.39
N ILE A 84 -10.31 -3.06 7.07
CA ILE A 84 -11.12 -1.83 7.20
C ILE A 84 -11.07 -1.23 8.61
N PHE A 85 -10.88 -2.05 9.65
CA PHE A 85 -10.74 -1.57 11.03
C PHE A 85 -9.51 -0.68 11.20
N VAL A 86 -8.40 -1.01 10.52
CA VAL A 86 -7.20 -0.18 10.53
C VAL A 86 -7.44 1.12 9.79
N LEU A 87 -8.18 1.07 8.68
CA LEU A 87 -8.52 2.28 7.92
C LEU A 87 -9.29 3.26 8.81
N LEU A 88 -10.30 2.79 9.55
CA LEU A 88 -11.07 3.65 10.45
C LEU A 88 -10.25 4.19 11.63
N LEU A 89 -9.42 3.35 12.25
CA LEU A 89 -8.65 3.72 13.44
C LEU A 89 -7.43 4.58 13.11
N SER A 90 -6.76 4.35 11.98
CA SER A 90 -5.51 5.06 11.67
C SER A 90 -5.70 6.56 11.47
N TYR A 91 -6.90 7.03 11.10
CA TYR A 91 -7.19 8.46 10.95
C TYR A 91 -7.16 9.25 12.27
N PRO A 92 -7.97 8.91 13.30
CA PRO A 92 -7.91 9.61 14.60
C PRO A 92 -6.55 9.43 15.28
N PHE A 93 -5.92 8.25 15.16
CA PHE A 93 -4.57 8.04 15.69
C PHE A 93 -3.53 8.92 14.97
N GLY A 94 -3.59 9.02 13.63
CA GLY A 94 -2.71 9.88 12.84
C GLY A 94 -2.82 11.36 13.21
N ILE A 95 -4.04 11.85 13.43
CA ILE A 95 -4.28 13.23 13.90
C ILE A 95 -3.75 13.42 15.32
N SER A 96 -4.06 12.51 16.25
CA SER A 96 -3.60 12.62 17.63
C SER A 96 -2.06 12.67 17.72
N LEU A 97 -1.37 11.83 16.94
CA LEU A 97 0.08 11.81 16.90
C LEU A 97 0.63 13.08 16.24
N ALA A 98 -0.08 13.70 15.29
CA ALA A 98 0.28 14.99 14.71
C ALA A 98 0.28 16.14 15.75
N TYR A 99 -0.59 16.06 16.76
CA TYR A 99 -0.62 17.03 17.87
C TYR A 99 0.42 16.74 18.94
N ILE A 100 0.75 15.47 19.17
CA ILE A 100 1.71 15.05 20.22
C ILE A 100 3.16 15.19 19.76
N LEU A 101 3.47 14.95 18.49
CA LEU A 101 4.86 14.93 18.02
C LEU A 101 5.43 16.35 17.83
N PRO A 102 6.62 16.64 18.40
CA PRO A 102 7.27 17.93 18.20
C PRO A 102 7.72 18.09 16.75
N LYS A 103 7.54 19.31 16.20
CA LYS A 103 8.01 19.73 14.87
C LYS A 103 9.53 19.86 14.83
N LYS A 104 10.24 18.74 14.93
CA LYS A 104 11.70 18.68 14.86
C LYS A 104 12.13 17.92 13.60
N THR A 105 13.01 18.55 12.83
CA THR A 105 13.74 17.87 11.77
C THR A 105 14.96 17.23 12.39
N ILE A 106 14.97 15.90 12.46
CA ILE A 106 16.15 15.15 12.90
C ILE A 106 17.01 14.88 11.66
N LYS A 107 18.28 15.21 11.78
CA LYS A 107 19.29 14.93 10.76
C LYS A 107 20.09 13.71 11.20
N ILE A 108 19.90 12.58 10.53
CA ILE A 108 20.70 11.37 10.76
C ILE A 108 21.68 11.28 9.59
N TRP A 109 22.96 11.57 9.88
CA TRP A 109 24.04 11.58 8.91
C TRP A 109 23.72 12.48 7.69
N ASN A 110 23.40 11.90 6.52
CA ASN A 110 23.00 12.62 5.30
C ASN A 110 21.49 12.70 5.06
N TRP A 111 20.67 12.09 5.92
CA TRP A 111 19.22 12.03 5.76
C TRP A 111 18.54 13.05 6.68
N HIS A 112 17.72 13.89 6.08
CA HIS A 112 16.88 14.86 6.79
C HIS A 112 15.49 14.25 6.93
N PHE A 113 15.02 14.03 8.16
CA PHE A 113 13.69 13.52 8.40
C PHE A 113 12.93 14.43 9.36
N SER A 114 11.80 14.96 8.89
CA SER A 114 10.90 15.72 9.74
C SER A 114 10.04 14.76 10.55
N LEU A 115 10.08 14.86 11.89
CA LEU A 115 9.19 14.07 12.75
C LEU A 115 7.73 14.46 12.54
N ASN A 116 7.47 15.73 12.28
CA ASN A 116 6.13 16.25 12.08
C ASN A 116 6.13 17.25 10.93
N PRO A 117 6.06 16.76 9.67
CA PRO A 117 6.05 17.62 8.50
C PRO A 117 4.73 18.38 8.32
N GLY A 118 3.67 18.05 9.07
CA GLY A 118 2.38 18.73 8.99
C GLY A 118 1.19 17.84 9.29
N LYS A 119 0.03 18.24 8.75
CA LYS A 119 -1.24 17.50 8.86
C LYS A 119 -1.07 16.07 8.33
N PHE A 120 -1.86 15.13 8.86
CA PHE A 120 -1.85 13.76 8.39
C PHE A 120 -2.36 13.68 6.96
N THR A 121 -1.52 13.21 6.04
CA THR A 121 -1.80 13.19 4.61
C THR A 121 -2.54 11.91 4.22
N ILE A 122 -3.26 11.94 3.10
CA ILE A 122 -3.92 10.74 2.57
C ILE A 122 -2.91 9.64 2.20
N LYS A 123 -1.71 10.02 1.74
CA LYS A 123 -0.62 9.09 1.43
C LYS A 123 -0.10 8.37 2.67
N GLU A 124 0.13 9.09 3.77
CA GLU A 124 0.52 8.49 5.04
C GLU A 124 -0.56 7.52 5.56
N HIS A 125 -1.83 7.89 5.41
CA HIS A 125 -2.97 7.05 5.82
C HIS A 125 -3.07 5.75 5.03
N VAL A 126 -3.00 5.84 3.71
CA VAL A 126 -3.00 4.66 2.82
C VAL A 126 -1.77 3.79 3.06
N LEU A 127 -0.60 4.38 3.34
CA LEU A 127 0.60 3.63 3.69
C LEU A 127 0.40 2.80 4.97
N VAL A 128 -0.15 3.41 6.03
CA VAL A 128 -0.46 2.69 7.29
C VAL A 128 -1.42 1.54 7.03
N TYR A 129 -2.48 1.78 6.25
CA TYR A 129 -3.45 0.75 5.88
C TYR A 129 -2.78 -0.41 5.12
N SER A 130 -1.94 -0.11 4.14
CA SER A 130 -1.21 -1.13 3.35
C SER A 130 -0.27 -1.97 4.24
N MET A 131 0.48 -1.33 5.15
CA MET A 131 1.35 -2.02 6.11
C MET A 131 0.55 -2.98 7.01
N ALA A 132 -0.56 -2.52 7.57
CA ALA A 132 -1.37 -3.35 8.44
C ALA A 132 -2.14 -4.44 7.67
N SER A 133 -2.55 -4.17 6.43
CA SER A 133 -3.25 -5.13 5.56
C SER A 133 -2.45 -6.42 5.39
N SER A 134 -1.12 -6.33 5.34
CA SER A 134 -0.22 -7.50 5.27
C SER A 134 -0.29 -8.43 6.48
N SER A 135 -0.82 -7.96 7.62
CA SER A 135 -0.92 -8.74 8.87
C SER A 135 -2.13 -9.67 8.91
N PHE A 136 -3.16 -9.36 8.11
CA PHE A 136 -4.37 -10.17 7.97
C PHE A 136 -4.21 -11.29 6.95
N LEU A 137 -3.05 -11.38 6.31
CA LEU A 137 -2.71 -12.53 5.47
C LEU A 137 -2.68 -13.82 6.30
N THR A 138 -2.71 -14.94 5.59
CA THR A 138 -2.68 -16.27 6.17
C THR A 138 -1.41 -16.51 6.98
N LEU A 139 -1.47 -17.55 7.84
CA LEU A 139 -0.37 -17.95 8.71
C LEU A 139 0.96 -18.07 7.92
N PRO A 140 2.09 -17.61 8.46
CA PRO A 140 3.40 -17.85 7.87
C PRO A 140 3.61 -19.33 7.58
N TYR A 141 3.95 -19.67 6.33
CA TYR A 141 4.06 -21.06 5.87
C TYR A 141 5.05 -21.88 6.71
N ALA A 142 6.12 -21.24 7.17
CA ALA A 142 7.12 -21.84 8.05
C ALA A 142 6.54 -22.36 9.38
N LEU A 143 5.50 -21.72 9.94
CA LEU A 143 4.89 -22.17 11.20
C LEU A 143 4.19 -23.52 11.06
N ALA A 144 3.50 -23.76 9.93
CA ALA A 144 2.87 -25.06 9.67
C ALA A 144 3.89 -26.21 9.61
N VAL A 145 5.08 -25.95 9.08
CA VAL A 145 6.20 -26.92 9.07
C VAL A 145 6.70 -27.17 10.49
N PHE A 146 6.84 -26.13 11.32
CA PHE A 146 7.26 -26.27 12.71
C PHE A 146 6.25 -27.00 13.58
N ASP A 147 4.95 -26.72 13.41
CA ASP A 147 3.88 -27.41 14.12
C ASP A 147 3.86 -28.90 13.77
N THR A 148 3.97 -29.23 12.48
CA THR A 148 4.07 -30.62 12.00
C THR A 148 5.30 -31.30 12.61
N LYS A 149 6.47 -30.66 12.58
CA LYS A 149 7.70 -31.22 13.16
C LYS A 149 7.55 -31.48 14.66
N ARG A 150 6.90 -30.56 15.38
CA ARG A 150 6.65 -30.69 16.82
C ARG A 150 5.70 -31.85 17.14
N VAL A 151 4.65 -32.05 16.34
CA VAL A 151 3.65 -33.11 16.55
C VAL A 151 4.20 -34.49 16.19
N PHE A 152 4.85 -34.64 15.03
CA PHE A 152 5.27 -35.95 14.51
C PHE A 152 6.67 -36.38 14.96
N THR A 153 7.62 -35.46 15.04
CA THR A 153 9.03 -35.77 15.35
C THR A 153 9.39 -35.46 16.80
N LYS A 154 8.52 -34.76 17.55
CA LYS A 154 8.76 -34.32 18.96
C LYS A 154 10.04 -33.49 19.16
N GLU A 155 10.58 -32.92 18.08
CA GLU A 155 11.77 -32.07 18.12
C GLU A 155 11.39 -30.60 18.16
N THR A 156 12.08 -29.83 18.99
CA THR A 156 11.94 -28.37 19.05
C THR A 156 13.02 -27.69 18.23
N VAL A 157 12.64 -26.71 17.41
CA VAL A 157 13.57 -25.90 16.63
C VAL A 157 14.11 -24.76 17.50
N ASN A 158 15.39 -24.40 17.33
CA ASN A 158 15.97 -23.23 18.00
C ASN A 158 15.25 -21.95 17.51
N PHE A 159 14.90 -21.05 18.45
CA PHE A 159 14.20 -19.79 18.17
C PHE A 159 14.89 -18.92 17.10
N ALA A 160 16.21 -18.79 17.15
CA ALA A 160 16.95 -17.96 16.20
C ALA A 160 16.88 -18.52 14.77
N ILE A 161 17.07 -19.84 14.63
CA ILE A 161 16.97 -20.54 13.35
C ILE A 161 15.54 -20.47 12.82
N GLY A 162 14.55 -20.65 13.70
CA GLY A 162 13.13 -20.55 13.36
C GLY A 162 12.76 -19.16 12.82
N THR A 163 13.24 -18.11 13.47
CA THR A 163 12.96 -16.71 13.07
C THR A 163 13.58 -16.39 11.71
N ILE A 164 14.84 -16.78 11.48
CA ILE A 164 15.52 -16.56 10.19
C ILE A 164 14.83 -17.35 9.07
N PHE A 165 14.36 -18.56 9.36
CA PHE A 165 13.63 -19.38 8.40
C PHE A 165 12.27 -18.75 8.03
N ILE A 166 11.51 -18.27 9.02
CA ILE A 166 10.25 -17.54 8.77
C ILE A 166 10.51 -16.31 7.89
N ILE A 167 11.47 -15.47 8.25
CA ILE A 167 11.82 -14.26 7.48
C ILE A 167 12.19 -14.63 6.04
N SER A 168 13.01 -15.67 5.84
CA SER A 168 13.38 -16.15 4.51
C SER A 168 12.16 -16.54 3.66
N THR A 169 11.21 -17.29 4.23
CA THR A 169 10.00 -17.70 3.50
C THR A 169 9.11 -16.51 3.10
N GLN A 170 8.99 -15.50 3.97
CA GLN A 170 8.21 -14.30 3.66
C GLN A 170 8.90 -13.41 2.62
N LEU A 171 10.23 -13.30 2.65
CA LEU A 171 11.00 -12.52 1.67
C LEU A 171 11.07 -13.18 0.31
N MET A 172 11.10 -14.51 0.24
CA MET A 172 11.17 -15.25 -1.03
C MET A 172 9.99 -14.91 -1.95
N GLY A 173 8.78 -14.75 -1.39
CA GLY A 173 7.60 -14.34 -2.15
C GLY A 173 7.75 -12.95 -2.79
N LEU A 174 8.27 -11.98 -2.02
CA LEU A 174 8.54 -10.62 -2.52
C LEU A 174 9.63 -10.62 -3.60
N GLY A 175 10.66 -11.46 -3.46
CA GLY A 175 11.74 -11.59 -4.43
C GLY A 175 11.27 -12.10 -5.79
N ILE A 176 10.40 -13.12 -5.81
CA ILE A 176 9.85 -13.68 -7.05
C ILE A 176 8.90 -12.67 -7.72
N ALA A 177 8.03 -12.02 -6.95
CA ALA A 177 7.10 -11.01 -7.48
C ALA A 177 7.82 -9.84 -8.18
N GLY A 178 8.90 -9.34 -7.56
CA GLY A 178 9.69 -8.25 -8.15
C GLY A 178 10.33 -8.61 -9.50
N LYS A 179 10.78 -9.85 -9.65
CA LYS A 179 11.37 -10.35 -10.91
C LYS A 179 10.35 -10.29 -12.05
N GLU A 180 9.13 -10.76 -11.82
CA GLU A 180 8.08 -10.80 -12.86
C GLU A 180 7.67 -9.39 -13.33
N ILE A 181 7.52 -8.45 -12.39
CA ILE A 181 7.19 -7.05 -12.72
C ILE A 181 8.29 -6.43 -13.58
N PHE A 182 9.55 -6.66 -13.22
CA PHE A 182 10.69 -6.17 -13.98
C PHE A 182 10.77 -6.76 -15.39
N PHE A 183 10.53 -8.07 -15.54
CA PHE A 183 10.50 -8.69 -16.87
C PHE A 183 9.33 -8.20 -17.71
N SER A 184 8.15 -7.99 -17.12
CA SER A 184 7.01 -7.39 -17.81
C SER A 184 7.36 -5.98 -18.31
N TYR A 185 8.01 -5.17 -17.49
CA TYR A 185 8.43 -3.81 -17.87
C TYR A 185 9.41 -3.83 -19.05
N ILE A 186 10.41 -4.72 -19.04
CA ILE A 186 11.32 -4.88 -20.18
C ILE A 186 10.58 -5.28 -21.45
N LYS A 187 9.62 -6.20 -21.35
CA LYS A 187 8.86 -6.70 -22.50
C LYS A 187 7.92 -5.65 -23.10
N THR A 188 7.44 -4.70 -22.29
CA THR A 188 6.62 -3.58 -22.76
C THR A 188 7.45 -2.41 -23.29
N ALA A 189 8.74 -2.33 -22.92
CA ALA A 189 9.64 -1.24 -23.27
C ALA A 189 10.47 -1.47 -24.55
N GLY A 190 10.40 -2.67 -25.18
CA GLY A 190 11.07 -3.00 -26.45
C GLY A 190 10.08 -3.47 -27.49
#